data_AF-Q9NIV6-F1
#
_entry.id   AF-Q9NIV6-F1
#
_cell.length_a   1.000
_cell.length_b   1.000
_cell.length_c   1.000
_cell.angle_alpha   90.00
_cell.angle_beta   90.00
_cell.angle_gamma   90.00
#
_symmetry.space_group_name_H-M   'P 1'
#
loop_
_entity.id
_entity.type
_entity.pdbx_description
1 polymer ?
#
loop_
_entity_poly.entity_id
_entity_poly.type
_entity_poly.pdbx_seq_one_letter_code
_entity_poly.pdbx_strand_id
1 'polypeptide(L)'
;MPMDESDEDIESDSLSNELERERRGLSKEERRLKNRRKNRCLRGFLQRYDEGATIENGEGKTETSYSATGGLAQSEEDYNFLRNECGLGKRRLILNGDTLTIRKRRKLYIISY
;
A
#
# COMPACT_ATOMS: atom_id res chain seq x y z
N MET A 1 46.85 46.16 -11.74
CA MET A 1 45.72 45.43 -11.13
C MET A 1 44.71 45.12 -12.22
N PRO A 2 44.54 43.85 -12.62
CA PRO A 2 43.34 43.38 -13.29
C PRO A 2 42.47 42.59 -12.30
N MET A 3 41.18 42.95 -12.23
CA MET A 3 40.15 42.12 -11.60
C MET A 3 39.92 40.90 -12.49
N ASP A 4 40.06 39.70 -11.94
CA ASP A 4 39.55 38.48 -12.54
C ASP A 4 38.26 38.13 -11.77
N GLU A 5 37.14 38.33 -12.44
CA GLU A 5 35.82 37.88 -12.02
C GLU A 5 35.66 36.39 -12.35
N SER A 6 34.68 35.74 -11.71
CA SER A 6 34.13 34.40 -11.97
C SER A 6 34.88 33.18 -11.40
N ASP A 7 34.38 32.65 -10.27
CA ASP A 7 33.63 31.38 -10.19
C ASP A 7 33.50 30.93 -8.72
N GLU A 8 32.56 31.52 -7.99
CA GLU A 8 32.08 30.91 -6.75
C GLU A 8 30.54 30.91 -6.72
N ASP A 9 30.01 29.69 -6.58
CA ASP A 9 28.71 29.35 -6.01
C ASP A 9 27.45 29.61 -6.83
N ILE A 10 27.29 28.88 -7.94
CA ILE A 10 25.96 28.39 -8.33
C ILE A 10 25.56 27.31 -7.31
N GLU A 11 24.95 27.75 -6.21
CA GLU A 11 24.17 26.88 -5.34
C GLU A 11 23.01 26.26 -6.13
N SER A 12 23.29 25.07 -6.65
CA SER A 12 22.47 23.88 -6.51
C SER A 12 20.97 24.06 -6.72
N ASP A 13 20.58 23.76 -7.96
CA ASP A 13 19.29 23.38 -8.55
C ASP A 13 18.40 22.45 -7.69
N SER A 14 18.06 22.86 -6.45
CA SER A 14 17.54 21.95 -5.40
C SER A 14 16.26 22.41 -4.70
N LEU A 15 15.63 23.50 -5.12
CA LEU A 15 14.32 23.93 -4.58
C LEU A 15 13.13 23.71 -5.55
N SER A 16 13.38 23.59 -6.86
CA SER A 16 12.30 23.52 -7.86
C SER A 16 11.55 22.18 -7.88
N ASN A 17 12.19 21.09 -7.45
CA ASN A 17 11.63 19.73 -7.54
C ASN A 17 10.72 19.36 -6.34
N GLU A 18 10.85 20.05 -5.19
CA GLU A 18 9.92 19.89 -4.06
C GLU A 18 8.61 20.66 -4.25
N LEU A 19 8.66 21.88 -4.80
CA LEU A 19 7.49 22.71 -5.09
C LEU A 19 6.58 22.13 -6.20
N GLU A 20 7.15 21.49 -7.23
CA GLU A 20 6.34 20.79 -8.25
C GLU A 20 5.69 19.50 -7.73
N ARG A 21 6.29 18.84 -6.72
CA ARG A 21 5.68 17.70 -6.03
C ARG A 21 4.49 18.10 -5.17
N GLU A 22 4.50 19.30 -4.60
CA GLU A 22 3.40 19.87 -3.82
C GLU A 22 2.23 20.33 -4.71
N ARG A 23 2.52 20.86 -5.90
CA ARG A 23 1.48 21.32 -6.85
C ARG A 23 0.63 20.20 -7.49
N ARG A 24 1.04 18.93 -7.40
CA ARG A 24 0.31 17.79 -8.01
C ARG A 24 0.04 16.61 -7.07
N GLY A 25 0.49 16.66 -5.82
CA GLY A 25 0.38 15.52 -4.91
C GLY A 25 0.13 15.90 -3.46
N LEU A 26 -0.67 15.08 -2.78
CA LEU A 26 -0.88 15.14 -1.32
C LEU A 26 0.44 15.36 -0.57
N SER A 27 0.41 16.20 0.47
CA SER A 27 1.53 16.45 1.36
C SER A 27 2.08 15.15 1.98
N LYS A 28 3.35 15.14 2.40
CA LYS A 28 3.97 14.00 3.10
C LYS A 28 3.10 13.54 4.28
N GLU A 29 2.49 14.48 5.01
CA GLU A 29 1.61 14.19 6.14
C GLU A 29 0.27 13.58 5.71
N GLU A 30 -0.37 14.15 4.69
CA GLU A 30 -1.62 13.64 4.14
C GLU A 30 -1.45 12.22 3.57
N ARG A 31 -0.32 11.92 2.92
CA ARG A 31 0.02 10.57 2.46
C ARG A 31 0.14 9.60 3.63
N ARG A 32 0.79 10.01 4.72
CA ARG A 32 0.90 9.19 5.95
C ARG A 32 -0.48 8.94 6.55
N LEU A 33 -1.32 9.97 6.66
CA LEU A 33 -2.67 9.86 7.22
C LEU A 33 -3.56 8.94 6.38
N LYS A 34 -3.53 9.10 5.06
CA LYS A 34 -4.23 8.22 4.11
C LYS A 34 -3.78 6.77 4.28
N ASN A 35 -2.48 6.51 4.33
CA ASN A 35 -1.95 5.16 4.54
C ASN A 35 -2.34 4.56 5.91
N ARG A 36 -2.38 5.37 6.97
CA ARG A 36 -2.87 4.94 8.29
C ARG A 36 -4.33 4.51 8.24
N ARG A 37 -5.20 5.29 7.57
CA ARG A 37 -6.63 4.94 7.37
C ARG A 37 -6.78 3.62 6.61
N LYS A 38 -6.08 3.45 5.48
CA LYS A 38 -6.10 2.19 4.70
C LYS A 38 -5.66 0.98 5.53
N ASN A 39 -4.58 1.14 6.30
CA ASN A 39 -4.08 0.06 7.15
C ASN A 39 -5.02 -0.28 8.30
N ARG A 40 -5.73 0.72 8.86
CA ARG A 40 -6.75 0.49 9.90
C ARG A 40 -7.94 -0.27 9.33
N CYS A 41 -8.44 0.13 8.17
CA CYS A 41 -9.53 -0.54 7.46
C CYS A 41 -9.19 -2.01 7.15
N LEU A 42 -8.01 -2.25 6.57
CA LEU A 42 -7.52 -3.61 6.31
C LEU A 42 -7.40 -4.45 7.59
N ARG A 43 -6.89 -3.87 8.69
CA ARG A 43 -6.81 -4.61 9.97
C ARG A 43 -8.18 -4.99 10.49
N GLY A 44 -9.14 -4.07 10.47
CA GLY A 44 -10.52 -4.36 10.90
C GLY A 44 -11.21 -5.40 10.01
N PHE A 45 -10.93 -5.37 8.71
CA PHE A 45 -11.39 -6.41 7.78
C PHE A 45 -10.79 -7.78 8.11
N LEU A 46 -9.47 -7.87 8.28
CA LEU A 46 -8.80 -9.13 8.61
C LEU A 46 -9.20 -9.69 9.98
N GLN A 47 -9.61 -8.85 10.93
CA GLN A 47 -10.14 -9.28 12.23
C GLN A 47 -11.48 -10.01 12.13
N ARG A 48 -12.18 -9.95 10.99
CA ARG A 48 -13.43 -10.70 10.78
C ARG A 48 -13.20 -12.19 10.51
N TYR A 49 -11.98 -12.56 10.11
CA TYR A 49 -11.60 -13.94 9.87
C TYR A 49 -10.85 -14.43 11.11
N ASP A 50 -11.28 -15.57 11.66
CA ASP A 50 -10.61 -16.23 12.79
C ASP A 50 -9.15 -16.62 12.45
N GLU A 51 -8.36 -16.95 13.49
CA GLU A 51 -6.90 -17.12 13.49
C GLU A 51 -6.30 -17.61 12.16
N GLY A 52 -5.84 -16.66 11.34
CA GLY A 52 -5.14 -16.98 10.10
C GLY A 52 -3.81 -17.67 10.39
N ALA A 53 -3.59 -18.83 9.77
CA ALA A 53 -2.33 -19.55 9.87
C ALA A 53 -1.21 -18.70 9.23
N THR A 54 -0.21 -18.33 10.03
CA THR A 54 0.90 -17.48 9.57
C THR A 54 2.17 -18.31 9.40
N ILE A 55 2.73 -18.32 8.19
CA ILE A 55 3.92 -19.09 7.81
C ILE A 55 4.91 -18.15 7.11
N GLU A 56 6.21 -18.37 7.28
CA GLU A 56 7.21 -17.71 6.46
C GLU A 56 7.45 -18.50 5.16
N ASN A 57 7.24 -17.86 4.01
CA ASN A 57 7.52 -18.45 2.71
C ASN A 57 9.02 -18.47 2.41
N GLY A 58 9.41 -19.31 1.45
CA GLY A 58 10.80 -19.45 0.96
C GLY A 58 11.45 -18.16 0.42
N GLU A 59 10.66 -17.11 0.18
CA GLU A 59 11.15 -15.76 -0.18
C GLU A 59 11.41 -14.84 1.03
N GLY A 60 11.29 -15.33 2.26
CA GLY A 60 11.41 -14.55 3.51
C GLY A 60 10.24 -13.59 3.74
N LYS A 61 9.07 -13.87 3.15
CA LYS A 61 7.83 -13.10 3.35
C LYS A 61 6.90 -13.86 4.29
N THR A 62 6.25 -13.12 5.18
CA THR A 62 5.22 -13.68 6.05
C THR A 62 3.92 -13.82 5.27
N GLU A 63 3.44 -15.04 5.08
CA GLU A 63 2.13 -15.36 4.52
C GLU A 63 1.15 -15.67 5.65
N THR A 64 -0.03 -15.07 5.62
CA THR A 64 -1.11 -15.40 6.53
C THR A 64 -2.31 -15.85 5.72
N SER A 65 -2.74 -17.08 5.92
CA SER A 65 -3.83 -17.71 5.18
C SER A 65 -5.06 -17.84 6.07
N TYR A 66 -6.21 -17.42 5.53
CA TYR A 66 -7.51 -17.47 6.17
C TYR A 66 -8.45 -18.33 5.34
N SER A 67 -9.30 -19.09 6.02
CA SER A 67 -10.40 -19.83 5.41
C SER A 67 -11.73 -19.15 5.74
N ALA A 68 -12.53 -18.89 4.72
CA ALA A 68 -13.88 -18.36 4.79
C ALA A 68 -14.86 -19.31 4.07
N THR A 69 -16.17 -19.12 4.24
CA THR A 69 -17.19 -20.06 3.73
C THR A 69 -18.13 -19.47 2.68
N GLY A 70 -17.94 -18.22 2.26
CA GLY A 70 -18.89 -17.53 1.38
C GLY A 70 -18.68 -17.69 -0.12
N GLY A 71 -17.68 -18.48 -0.54
CA GLY A 71 -17.37 -18.73 -1.95
C GLY A 71 -17.13 -17.46 -2.79
N LEU A 72 -17.38 -17.61 -4.10
CA LEU A 72 -17.12 -16.60 -5.13
C LEU A 72 -17.86 -15.27 -4.95
N ALA A 73 -19.11 -15.31 -4.49
CA ALA A 73 -19.90 -14.08 -4.32
C ALA A 73 -19.32 -13.21 -3.20
N GLN A 74 -18.94 -13.84 -2.08
CA GLN A 74 -18.34 -13.11 -0.96
C GLN A 74 -16.92 -12.63 -1.28
N SER A 75 -16.14 -13.41 -2.06
CA SER A 75 -14.80 -12.99 -2.48
C SER A 75 -14.83 -11.72 -3.36
N GLU A 76 -15.82 -11.58 -4.24
CA GLU A 76 -16.04 -10.39 -5.06
C GLU A 76 -16.50 -9.18 -4.23
N GLU A 77 -17.44 -9.38 -3.29
CA GLU A 77 -17.88 -8.34 -2.36
C GLU A 77 -16.72 -7.79 -1.53
N ASP A 78 -15.90 -8.69 -0.98
CA ASP A 78 -14.75 -8.33 -0.17
C ASP A 78 -13.63 -7.66 -0.97
N TYR A 79 -13.40 -8.09 -2.22
CA TYR A 79 -12.52 -7.39 -3.15
C TYR A 79 -13.00 -5.95 -3.39
N ASN A 80 -14.30 -5.78 -3.64
CA ASN A 80 -14.91 -4.47 -3.88
C ASN A 80 -14.85 -3.58 -2.65
N PHE A 81 -15.11 -4.13 -1.46
CA PHE A 81 -14.97 -3.43 -0.18
C PHE A 81 -13.54 -2.92 0.04
N LEU A 82 -12.54 -3.80 -0.12
CA LEU A 82 -11.13 -3.42 0.06
C LEU A 82 -10.65 -2.38 -0.95
N ARG A 83 -11.18 -2.43 -2.17
CA ARG A 83 -10.84 -1.51 -3.25
C ARG A 83 -11.51 -0.15 -3.10
N ASN A 84 -12.81 -0.12 -2.82
CA ASN A 84 -13.62 1.09 -2.80
C ASN A 84 -13.61 1.75 -1.41
N GLU A 85 -13.87 0.98 -0.35
CA GLU A 85 -13.92 1.53 1.01
C GLU A 85 -12.53 1.67 1.63
N CYS A 86 -11.73 0.60 1.62
CA CYS A 86 -10.37 0.68 2.18
C CYS A 86 -9.39 1.38 1.22
N GLY A 87 -9.78 1.67 -0.03
CA GLY A 87 -8.97 2.40 -1.01
C GLY A 87 -7.65 1.71 -1.34
N LEU A 88 -7.55 0.39 -1.23
CA LEU A 88 -6.35 -0.35 -1.58
C LEU A 88 -6.17 -0.34 -3.10
N GLY A 89 -4.92 -0.11 -3.54
CA GLY A 89 -4.63 -0.02 -4.97
C GLY A 89 -4.66 -1.38 -5.65
N LYS A 90 -4.99 -1.41 -6.95
CA LYS A 90 -5.08 -2.64 -7.77
C LYS A 90 -3.85 -3.54 -7.65
N ARG A 91 -2.63 -2.98 -7.53
CA ARG A 91 -1.39 -3.77 -7.37
C ARG A 91 -1.30 -4.56 -6.06
N ARG A 92 -2.13 -4.22 -5.07
CA ARG A 92 -2.13 -4.82 -3.74
C ARG A 92 -3.26 -5.80 -3.52
N LEU A 93 -4.23 -5.89 -4.43
CA LEU A 93 -5.39 -6.76 -4.33
C LEU A 93 -5.48 -7.58 -5.61
N ILE A 94 -5.47 -8.90 -5.45
CA ILE A 94 -5.62 -9.86 -6.55
C ILE A 94 -6.78 -10.76 -6.16
N LEU A 95 -7.75 -10.89 -7.06
CA LEU A 95 -8.87 -11.81 -6.92
C LEU A 95 -8.70 -12.91 -7.96
N ASN A 96 -8.63 -14.15 -7.51
CA ASN A 96 -8.51 -15.35 -8.33
C ASN A 96 -9.65 -16.29 -7.97
N GLY A 97 -10.82 -16.11 -8.58
CA GLY A 97 -12.00 -16.92 -8.26
C GLY A 97 -12.44 -16.75 -6.80
N ASP A 98 -12.38 -17.83 -6.03
CA ASP A 98 -12.70 -17.88 -4.59
C ASP A 98 -11.55 -17.40 -3.70
N THR A 99 -10.40 -17.01 -4.26
CA THR A 99 -9.21 -16.65 -3.48
C THR A 99 -8.87 -15.17 -3.62
N LEU A 100 -8.82 -14.47 -2.48
CA LEU A 100 -8.45 -13.07 -2.39
C LEU A 100 -7.04 -12.93 -1.80
N THR A 101 -6.13 -12.37 -2.57
CA THR A 101 -4.74 -12.13 -2.14
C THR A 101 -4.47 -10.65 -1.93
N ILE A 102 -4.03 -10.30 -0.73
CA ILE A 102 -3.68 -8.93 -0.33
C ILE A 102 -2.16 -8.84 -0.14
N ARG A 103 -1.51 -8.06 -1.00
CA ARG A 103 -0.06 -7.84 -0.97
C ARG A 103 0.31 -6.62 -0.14
N LYS A 104 1.22 -6.82 0.80
CA LYS A 104 1.89 -5.79 1.57
C LYS A 104 3.39 -6.07 1.58
N ARG A 105 4.20 -5.03 1.74
CA ARG A 105 5.64 -5.02 1.47
C ARG A 105 6.40 -6.31 1.82
N ARG A 106 6.24 -6.85 3.04
CA ARG A 106 6.81 -8.13 3.49
C ARG A 106 5.75 -9.12 4.00
N LYS A 107 4.47 -8.84 3.73
CA LYS A 107 3.35 -9.62 4.25
C LYS A 107 2.36 -9.92 3.14
N LEU A 108 1.98 -11.18 3.01
CA LEU A 108 0.95 -11.65 2.12
C LEU A 108 -0.24 -12.10 2.98
N TYR A 109 -1.45 -11.69 2.63
CA TYR A 109 -2.66 -12.24 3.22
C TYR A 109 -3.43 -12.96 2.13
N ILE A 110 -3.76 -14.23 2.33
CA ILE A 110 -4.57 -15.02 1.41
C ILE A 110 -5.85 -15.38 2.14
N ILE A 111 -6.99 -15.14 1.52
CA ILE A 111 -8.29 -15.53 2.05
C ILE A 111 -8.93 -16.43 0.99
N SER A 112 -9.16 -17.68 1.35
CA SER A 112 -9.83 -18.68 0.51
C SER A 112 -11.27 -18.83 1.00
N TYR A 113 -12.24 -18.63 0.12
CA TYR A 113 -13.67 -18.62 0.42
C TYR A 113 -14.40 -19.89 -0.02
#